data_AF-G5EH78-F1
#
_entry.id   AF-G5EH78-F1
#
_cell.length_a   1.000
_cell.length_b   1.000
_cell.length_c   1.000
_cell.angle_alpha   90.00
_cell.angle_beta   90.00
_cell.angle_gamma   90.00
#
_symmetry.space_group_name_H-M   'P 1'
#
loop_
_entity.id
_entity.type
_entity.pdbx_description
1 polymer ?
#
loop_
_entity_poly.entity_id
_entity_poly.type
_entity_poly.pdbx_seq_one_letter_code
_entity_poly.pdbx_strand_id
1 'polypeptide(L)'
;MKASNTLVALCVATAATEAYVITIYSVENCQGTGKRINVYDNSCSVPNFPGGAQSVRVEKYGAGAQKARFYRNNACVGNPHRGPWDAGKSDNLWEAGKCIEMGKGYTVQSFTSYNA
;
A
#
# COMPACT_ATOMS: atom_id res chain seq x y z
N MET A 1 -19.15 -39.48 -34.14
CA MET A 1 -19.52 -39.00 -32.78
C MET A 1 -18.27 -38.83 -31.94
N LYS A 2 -18.31 -37.83 -31.04
CA LYS A 2 -17.37 -37.45 -29.97
C LYS A 2 -16.47 -36.26 -30.29
N ALA A 3 -17.08 -35.06 -30.19
CA ALA A 3 -16.37 -33.85 -29.84
C ALA A 3 -15.88 -33.98 -28.39
N SER A 4 -14.56 -33.91 -28.19
CA SER A 4 -13.97 -33.89 -26.86
C SER A 4 -14.03 -32.45 -26.34
N ASN A 5 -14.91 -32.19 -25.37
CA ASN A 5 -15.04 -30.88 -24.72
C ASN A 5 -13.83 -30.62 -23.82
N THR A 6 -12.85 -29.89 -24.34
CA THR A 6 -11.78 -29.32 -23.52
C THR A 6 -12.33 -28.11 -22.76
N LEU A 7 -12.63 -28.29 -21.47
CA LEU A 7 -12.90 -27.20 -20.55
C LEU A 7 -11.61 -26.39 -20.37
N VAL A 8 -11.51 -25.25 -21.05
CA VAL A 8 -10.48 -24.24 -20.77
C VAL A 8 -10.91 -23.50 -19.50
N ALA A 9 -10.30 -23.84 -18.37
CA ALA A 9 -10.43 -23.05 -17.16
C ALA A 9 -9.68 -21.73 -17.35
N LEU A 10 -10.40 -20.64 -17.65
CA LEU A 10 -9.85 -19.29 -17.51
C LEU A 10 -9.68 -19.01 -16.02
N CYS A 11 -8.48 -19.30 -15.48
CA CYS A 11 -8.01 -18.57 -14.31
C CYS A 11 -7.85 -17.10 -14.75
N VAL A 12 -8.87 -16.28 -14.48
CA VAL A 12 -8.73 -14.82 -14.51
C VAL A 12 -7.75 -14.49 -13.40
N ALA A 13 -6.45 -14.51 -13.70
CA ALA A 13 -5.48 -13.80 -12.91
C ALA A 13 -5.93 -12.34 -12.96
N THR A 14 -6.59 -11.86 -11.90
CA THR A 14 -6.70 -10.43 -11.67
C THR A 14 -5.26 -9.94 -11.66
N ALA A 15 -4.81 -9.34 -12.77
CA ALA A 15 -3.49 -8.74 -12.84
C ALA A 15 -3.38 -7.86 -11.60
N ALA A 16 -2.41 -8.13 -10.73
CA ALA A 16 -2.22 -7.35 -9.52
C ALA A 16 -1.90 -5.93 -9.97
N THR A 17 -2.93 -5.11 -10.05
CA THR A 17 -2.84 -3.72 -10.45
C THR A 17 -2.19 -2.97 -9.29
N GLU A 18 -1.23 -2.12 -9.63
CA GLU A 18 -0.59 -1.24 -8.67
C GLU A 18 -1.67 -0.29 -8.11
N ALA A 19 -1.90 -0.32 -6.80
CA ALA A 19 -2.81 0.59 -6.12
C ALA A 19 -2.12 1.93 -5.88
N TYR A 20 -0.90 1.89 -5.36
CA TYR A 20 -0.04 3.04 -5.13
C TYR A 20 1.40 2.61 -4.84
N VAL A 21 2.33 3.53 -5.04
CA VAL A 21 3.74 3.36 -4.72
C VAL A 21 4.12 4.39 -3.67
N ILE A 22 4.82 3.94 -2.64
CA ILE A 22 5.35 4.78 -1.57
C ILE A 22 6.82 4.50 -1.35
N THR A 23 7.56 5.48 -0.84
CA THR A 23 8.86 5.25 -0.21
C THR A 23 8.68 5.41 1.29
N ILE A 24 9.05 4.39 2.06
CA ILE A 24 9.01 4.41 3.53
C ILE A 24 10.38 4.83 4.08
N TYR A 25 10.39 5.52 5.21
CA TYR A 25 11.60 6.10 5.80
C TYR A 25 11.73 5.77 7.28
N SER A 26 12.96 5.53 7.73
CA SER A 26 13.26 5.17 9.13
C SER A 26 13.08 6.33 10.12
N VAL A 27 13.10 7.58 9.64
CA VAL A 27 12.91 8.77 10.48
C VAL A 27 11.84 9.71 9.90
N GLU A 28 11.45 10.70 10.68
CA GLU A 28 10.52 11.77 10.28
C GLU A 28 11.04 12.58 9.07
N ASN A 29 10.15 13.34 8.42
CA ASN A 29 10.44 14.24 7.30
C ASN A 29 11.02 13.54 6.05
N CYS A 30 10.73 12.24 5.89
CA CYS A 30 11.16 11.42 4.76
C CYS A 30 12.70 11.38 4.60
N GLN A 31 13.40 11.22 5.72
CA GLN A 31 14.86 11.13 5.80
C GLN A 31 15.34 9.74 6.27
N GLY A 32 16.66 9.56 6.34
CA GLY A 32 17.28 8.31 6.78
C GLY A 32 17.15 7.19 5.76
N THR A 33 17.15 5.94 6.25
CA THR A 33 17.05 4.76 5.38
C THR A 33 15.69 4.73 4.70
N GLY A 34 15.68 4.66 3.37
CA GLY A 34 14.48 4.61 2.56
C GLY A 34 14.26 3.24 1.91
N LYS A 35 13.00 2.83 1.73
CA LYS A 35 12.63 1.65 0.92
C LYS A 35 11.39 1.93 0.08
N ARG A 36 11.49 1.75 -1.24
CA ARG A 36 10.35 1.89 -2.15
C ARG A 36 9.50 0.63 -2.15
N ILE A 37 8.18 0.79 -1.97
CA ILE A 37 7.19 -0.28 -1.88
C ILE A 37 6.10 -0.04 -2.92
N ASN A 38 5.83 -1.07 -3.73
CA ASN A 38 4.63 -1.15 -4.56
C ASN A 38 3.54 -1.88 -3.75
N VAL A 39 2.43 -1.19 -3.49
CA VAL A 39 1.25 -1.79 -2.86
C VAL A 39 0.24 -2.08 -3.97
N TYR A 40 -0.19 -3.32 -4.07
CA TYR A 40 -1.14 -3.78 -5.08
C TYR A 40 -2.58 -3.69 -4.58
N ASP A 41 -3.53 -3.68 -5.51
CA ASP A 41 -4.96 -3.68 -5.21
C ASP A 41 -5.35 -4.84 -4.29
N ASN A 42 -6.20 -4.54 -3.30
CA ASN A 42 -6.72 -5.51 -2.32
C ASN A 42 -5.63 -6.35 -1.61
N SER A 43 -4.46 -5.76 -1.36
CA SER A 43 -3.30 -6.44 -0.77
C SER A 43 -2.81 -5.79 0.53
N CYS A 44 -2.16 -6.60 1.36
CA CYS A 44 -1.37 -6.15 2.51
C CYS A 44 0.12 -6.28 2.19
N SER A 45 0.86 -5.17 2.32
CA SER A 45 2.30 -5.10 2.17
C SER A 45 3.00 -5.10 3.53
N VAL A 46 3.89 -6.06 3.74
CA VAL A 46 4.69 -6.21 4.97
C VAL A 46 6.18 -6.20 4.57
N PRO A 47 6.79 -5.02 4.40
CA PRO A 47 8.06 -4.88 3.69
C PRO A 47 9.30 -5.38 4.45
N ASN A 48 9.16 -5.95 5.66
CA ASN A 48 10.25 -6.27 6.58
C ASN A 48 11.27 -5.11 6.68
N PHE A 49 10.87 -4.04 7.38
CA PHE A 49 11.67 -2.85 7.57
C PHE A 49 12.01 -2.70 9.07
N PRO A 50 13.25 -3.02 9.49
CA PRO A 50 13.63 -3.02 10.91
C PRO A 50 13.32 -1.68 11.59
N GLY A 51 12.71 -1.73 12.77
CA GLY A 51 12.25 -0.52 13.49
C GLY A 51 10.93 0.07 12.99
N GLY A 52 10.46 -0.31 11.80
CA GLY A 52 9.28 0.28 11.17
C GLY A 52 9.54 1.67 10.58
N ALA A 53 8.58 2.18 9.81
CA ALA A 53 8.71 3.49 9.15
C ALA A 53 8.11 4.60 10.01
N GLN A 54 8.80 5.74 10.13
CA GLN A 54 8.32 6.93 10.83
C GLN A 54 7.67 7.94 9.89
N SER A 55 8.05 7.93 8.61
CA SER A 55 7.43 8.76 7.59
C SER A 55 7.37 8.02 6.26
N VAL A 56 6.48 8.49 5.39
CA VAL A 56 6.19 7.86 4.10
C VAL A 56 6.03 8.95 3.06
N ARG A 57 6.71 8.83 1.91
CA ARG A 57 6.48 9.68 0.75
C ARG A 57 5.61 8.93 -0.26
N VAL A 58 4.53 9.57 -0.70
CA VAL A 58 3.73 9.06 -1.82
C VAL A 58 4.50 9.30 -3.11
N GLU A 59 4.72 8.27 -3.90
CA GLU A 59 5.50 8.35 -5.13
C GLU A 59 4.61 8.36 -6.37
N LYS A 60 3.56 7.53 -6.38
CA LYS A 60 2.65 7.38 -7.51
C LYS A 60 1.33 6.75 -7.06
N TYR A 61 0.25 7.05 -7.79
CA TYR A 61 -1.03 6.36 -7.68
C TYR A 61 -1.25 5.35 -8.80
N GLY A 62 -2.02 4.33 -8.47
CA GLY A 62 -2.62 3.41 -9.42
C GLY A 62 -3.75 4.03 -10.23
N ALA A 63 -4.28 3.25 -11.17
CA ALA A 63 -5.43 3.65 -11.99
C ALA A 63 -6.78 3.41 -11.30
N GLY A 64 -6.82 2.59 -10.25
CA GLY A 64 -8.05 2.16 -9.58
C GLY A 64 -8.44 3.02 -8.38
N ALA A 65 -9.74 3.03 -8.03
CA ALA A 65 -10.25 3.65 -6.81
C ALA A 65 -9.94 2.75 -5.59
N GLN A 66 -8.78 2.98 -4.99
CA GLN A 66 -8.32 2.27 -3.79
C GLN A 66 -8.24 3.20 -2.59
N LYS A 67 -8.16 2.61 -1.39
CA LYS A 67 -7.90 3.29 -0.12
C LYS A 67 -6.64 2.75 0.54
N ALA A 68 -5.84 3.64 1.14
CA ALA A 68 -4.64 3.27 1.88
C ALA A 68 -4.86 3.33 3.39
N ARG A 69 -4.46 2.28 4.12
CA ARG A 69 -4.32 2.30 5.60
C ARG A 69 -2.96 1.79 6.04
N PHE A 70 -2.52 2.29 7.18
CA PHE A 70 -1.20 2.03 7.76
C PHE A 70 -1.36 1.46 9.16
N TYR A 71 -0.58 0.43 9.50
CA TYR A 71 -0.70 -0.29 10.77
C TYR A 71 0.64 -0.38 11.48
N ARG A 72 0.58 -0.40 12.81
CA ARG A 72 1.77 -0.56 13.67
C ARG A 72 2.26 -2.01 13.77
N ASN A 73 1.40 -2.97 13.40
CA ASN A 73 1.75 -4.39 13.34
C ASN A 73 2.16 -4.79 11.92
N ASN A 74 2.68 -6.00 11.79
CA ASN A 74 3.17 -6.59 10.55
C ASN A 74 2.12 -7.49 9.84
N ALA A 75 0.83 -7.20 9.99
CA ALA A 75 -0.22 -8.09 9.48
C ALA A 75 -1.44 -7.38 8.85
N CYS A 76 -1.47 -6.03 8.78
CA CYS A 76 -2.63 -5.25 8.32
C CYS A 76 -3.96 -5.58 9.03
N VAL A 77 -3.88 -5.98 10.31
CA VAL A 77 -5.06 -6.35 11.12
C VAL A 77 -5.34 -5.34 12.22
N GLY A 78 -6.60 -5.27 12.63
CA GLY A 78 -7.05 -4.41 13.73
C GLY A 78 -7.23 -2.94 13.31
N ASN A 79 -7.04 -2.03 14.26
CA ASN A 79 -7.25 -0.60 14.03
C ASN A 79 -6.07 0.00 13.25
N PRO A 80 -6.33 0.69 12.12
CA PRO A 80 -5.28 1.42 11.43
C PRO A 80 -4.77 2.56 12.29
N HIS A 81 -3.47 2.80 12.24
CA HIS A 81 -2.81 3.94 12.87
C HIS A 81 -3.05 5.22 12.08
N ARG A 82 -3.05 5.11 10.74
CA ARG A 82 -3.25 6.22 9.81
C ARG A 82 -4.05 5.80 8.58
N GLY A 83 -4.67 6.80 7.95
CA GLY A 83 -5.69 6.62 6.91
C GLY A 83 -7.11 6.47 7.49
N PRO A 84 -8.10 6.13 6.67
CA PRO A 84 -7.97 5.82 5.25
C PRO A 84 -7.78 7.07 4.38
N TRP A 85 -6.97 6.94 3.32
CA TRP A 85 -6.79 7.96 2.28
C TRP A 85 -7.19 7.43 0.92
N ASP A 86 -7.63 8.30 0.00
CA ASP A 86 -7.90 7.94 -1.39
C ASP A 86 -6.59 7.61 -2.11
N ALA A 87 -6.29 6.32 -2.28
CA ALA A 87 -5.03 5.89 -2.85
C ALA A 87 -4.95 5.91 -4.37
N GLY A 88 -6.09 6.05 -5.04
CA GLY A 88 -6.18 6.18 -6.51
C GLY A 88 -6.14 7.62 -7.03
N LYS A 89 -6.10 8.62 -6.16
CA LYS A 89 -6.12 10.05 -6.55
C LYS A 89 -5.51 10.91 -5.45
N SER A 90 -5.20 12.16 -5.77
CA SER A 90 -4.79 13.13 -4.76
C SER A 90 -5.97 13.44 -3.84
N ASP A 91 -5.77 13.35 -2.53
CA ASP A 91 -6.60 14.04 -1.53
C ASP A 91 -5.68 14.93 -0.67
N ASN A 92 -6.22 15.99 -0.06
CA ASN A 92 -5.43 17.05 0.60
C ASN A 92 -4.24 16.55 1.47
N LEU A 93 -4.29 15.34 2.04
CA LEU A 93 -3.23 14.77 2.87
C LEU A 93 -2.44 13.65 2.18
N TRP A 94 -2.97 13.06 1.13
CA TRP A 94 -2.38 11.98 0.33
C TRP A 94 -2.12 12.48 -1.09
N GLU A 95 -1.01 13.20 -1.27
CA GLU A 95 -0.58 13.83 -2.53
C GLU A 95 0.78 13.27 -2.99
N ALA A 96 0.98 13.07 -4.29
CA ALA A 96 2.24 12.58 -4.82
C ALA A 96 3.37 13.58 -4.52
N GLY A 97 4.52 13.07 -4.06
CA GLY A 97 5.64 13.85 -3.57
C GLY A 97 5.51 14.30 -2.11
N LYS A 98 4.32 14.21 -1.50
CA LYS A 98 4.10 14.64 -0.11
C LYS A 98 4.72 13.64 0.86
N CYS A 99 5.42 14.19 1.85
CA CYS A 99 5.87 13.42 3.00
C CYS A 99 4.75 13.39 4.06
N ILE A 100 4.44 12.19 4.52
CA ILE A 100 3.41 11.93 5.53
C ILE A 100 4.10 11.37 6.76
N GLU A 101 4.06 12.12 7.85
CA GLU A 101 4.54 11.65 9.16
C GLU A 101 3.61 10.60 9.73
N MET A 102 4.14 9.61 10.44
CA MET A 102 3.35 8.63 11.20
C MET A 102 3.03 9.13 12.61
N GLY A 103 3.61 10.26 13.02
CA GLY A 103 3.46 10.86 14.34
C GLY A 103 4.66 10.57 15.23
N LYS A 104 4.96 11.51 16.13
CA LYS A 104 6.17 11.49 16.94
C LYS A 104 6.29 10.21 17.77
N GLY A 105 7.37 9.45 17.55
CA GLY A 105 7.65 8.19 18.25
C GLY A 105 6.83 6.98 17.77
N TYR A 106 6.00 7.14 16.72
CA TYR A 106 5.24 6.04 16.14
C TYR A 106 5.89 5.51 14.89
N THR A 107 5.84 4.19 14.73
CA THR A 107 6.27 3.52 13.51
C THR A 107 5.18 2.61 12.98
N VAL A 108 5.17 2.46 11.66
CA VAL A 108 4.26 1.57 10.92
C VAL A 108 5.05 0.44 10.29
N GLN A 109 4.45 -0.75 10.24
CA GLN A 109 5.09 -1.98 9.79
C GLN A 109 4.35 -2.67 8.65
N SER A 110 3.10 -2.29 8.38
CA SER A 110 2.34 -2.80 7.24
C SER A 110 1.36 -1.79 6.69
N PHE A 111 1.02 -1.97 5.41
CA PHE A 111 0.20 -1.06 4.62
C PHE A 111 -0.79 -1.87 3.79
N THR A 112 -2.03 -1.44 3.71
CA THR A 112 -3.05 -2.13 2.93
C THR A 112 -3.64 -1.23 1.85
N SER A 113 -3.99 -1.85 0.73
CA SER A 113 -4.93 -1.31 -0.24
C SER A 113 -6.25 -2.06 -0.17
N TYR A 114 -7.37 -1.36 -0.22
CA TYR A 114 -8.69 -1.96 -0.31
C TYR A 114 -9.64 -1.10 -1.16
N ASN A 115 -10.70 -1.70 -1.67
CA ASN A 115 -11.71 -0.98 -2.46
C ASN A 115 -12.33 0.17 -1.64
N ALA A 116 -12.47 1.34 -2.29
CA ALA A 116 -13.04 2.54 -1.71
C ALA A 116 -14.50 2.41 -1.29
#